data_AF-A0A949VN50-F1
#
_entry.id   AF-A0A949VN50-F1
#
_cell.length_a   1.000
_cell.length_b   1.000
_cell.length_c   1.000
_cell.angle_alpha   90.00
_cell.angle_beta   90.00
_cell.angle_gamma   90.00
#
_symmetry.space_group_name_H-M   'P 1'
#
loop_
_entity.id
_entity.type
_entity.pdbx_description
1 polymer ?
#
loop_
_entity_poly.entity_id
_entity_poly.type
_entity_poly.pdbx_seq_one_letter_code
_entity_poly.pdbx_strand_id
1 'polypeptide(L)' 'MFENLNDKLERAFKVLKGQGQITEINVAETTKEIRRARRR' A
#
# COMPACT_ATOMS: atom_id res chain seq x y z
N MET A 1 4.02 -16.49 9.44
CA MET A 1 4.04 -16.31 7.96
C MET A 1 2.92 -15.40 7.45
N PHE A 2 1.72 -15.42 8.06
CA PHE A 2 0.58 -14.55 7.69
C PHE A 2 0.61 -13.14 8.32
N GLU A 3 1.28 -12.99 9.47
CA GLU A 3 1.38 -11.70 10.20
C GLU A 3 2.16 -10.64 9.41
N ASN A 4 3.21 -11.05 8.70
CA ASN A 4 4.06 -10.15 7.90
C ASN A 4 3.33 -9.52 6.70
N LEU A 5 2.22 -10.10 6.26
CA LEU A 5 1.37 -9.53 5.21
C LEU A 5 0.35 -8.56 5.82
N ASN A 6 -0.24 -8.91 6.97
CA ASN A 6 -1.13 -8.02 7.70
C ASN A 6 -0.45 -6.72 8.10
N ASP A 7 0.78 -6.76 8.61
CA ASP A 7 1.52 -5.55 8.99
C ASP A 7 1.81 -4.62 7.80
N LYS A 8 2.04 -5.20 6.61
CA LYS A 8 2.26 -4.44 5.38
C LYS A 8 0.98 -3.79 4.87
N LEU A 9 -0.14 -4.52 4.94
CA LEU A 9 -1.45 -4.00 4.59
C LEU A 9 -1.88 -2.90 5.56
N GLU A 10 -1.66 -3.07 6.86
CA GLU A 10 -2.04 -2.10 7.88
C GLU A 10 -1.22 -0.79 7.76
N ARG A 11 0.06 -0.88 7.40
CA ARG A 11 0.86 0.30 7.01
C ARG A 11 0.32 0.99 5.76
N ALA A 12 0.00 0.23 4.72
CA ALA A 12 -0.58 0.79 3.49
C ALA A 12 -1.91 1.49 3.77
N PHE A 13 -2.76 0.91 4.61
CA PHE A 13 -4.02 1.53 5.03
C PHE A 13 -3.82 2.75 5.93
N LYS A 14 -2.79 2.79 6.79
CA LYS A 14 -2.43 4.01 7.54
C LYS A 14 -1.96 5.14 6.63
N VAL A 15 -1.18 4.84 5.60
CA VAL A 15 -0.77 5.83 4.59
C VAL A 15 -1.98 6.35 3.82
N LEU A 16 -2.90 5.48 3.43
CA LEU A 16 -4.14 5.85 2.75
C LEU A 16 -5.15 6.59 3.64
N LYS A 17 -5.20 6.31 4.95
CA LYS A 17 -6.06 7.01 5.92
C LYS A 17 -5.51 8.37 6.37
N GLY A 18 -4.20 8.61 6.25
CA GLY A 18 -3.56 9.90 6.55
C GLY A 18 -3.71 10.94 5.44
N GLN A 19 -4.12 10.51 4.25
CA GLN A 19 -4.56 11.37 3.15
C GLN A 19 -6.06 11.57 3.34
N GLY A 20 -6.51 12.79 3.63
CA GLY A 20 -7.93 13.10 3.89
C GLY A 20 -8.93 12.63 2.81
N GLN A 21 -8.44 12.24 1.63
CA GLN A 21 -9.12 11.40 0.65
C GLN A 21 -8.14 10.44 -0.03
N ILE A 22 -8.53 9.18 -0.21
CA ILE A 22 -7.85 8.26 -1.13
C ILE A 22 -8.18 8.72 -2.55
N THR A 23 -7.17 9.23 -3.26
CA THR A 23 -7.32 9.59 -4.68
C THR A 23 -6.85 8.43 -5.58
N GLU A 24 -7.35 8.37 -6.81
CA GLU A 24 -6.89 7.40 -7.81
C GLU A 24 -5.36 7.48 -8.03
N ILE A 25 -4.78 8.67 -7.86
CA ILE A 25 -3.33 8.91 -7.98
C ILE A 25 -2.58 8.10 -6.91
N ASN A 26 -3.05 8.10 -5.67
CA ASN A 26 -2.39 7.38 -4.57
C ASN A 26 -2.54 5.85 -4.70
N VAL A 27 -3.68 5.39 -5.22
CA VAL A 27 -3.90 3.96 -5.52
C VAL A 27 -2.98 3.51 -6.66
N ALA A 28 -2.85 4.31 -7.71
CA ALA A 28 -1.97 4.02 -8.84
C ALA A 28 -0.49 3.97 -8.43
N GLU A 29 -0.05 4.87 -7.56
CA GLU A 29 1.30 4.89 -6.99
C GLU A 29 1.57 3.64 -6.15
N THR A 30 0.68 3.32 -5.20
CA THR A 30 0.79 2.14 -4.34
C THR A 30 0.83 0.84 -5.18
N THR A 31 0.01 0.77 -6.24
CA THR A 31 0.00 -0.39 -7.15
C THR A 31 1.31 -0.55 -7.92
N LYS A 32 1.93 0.56 -8.34
CA LYS A 32 3.25 0.54 -8.99
C LYS A 32 4.34 0.03 -8.05
N GLU A 33 4.32 0.43 -6.77
CA GLU A 33 5.27 -0.05 -5.77
C GLU A 33 5.15 -1.55 -5.52
N ILE A 34 3.93 -2.06 -5.34
CA ILE A 34 3.67 -3.50 -5.19
C ILE A 34 4.23 -4.28 -6.38
N ARG A 35 4.04 -3.77 -7.60
CA ARG A 35 4.57 -4.42 -8.81
C ARG A 35 6.10 -4.43 -8.87
N ARG A 36 6.75 -3.35 -8.40
CA ARG A 36 8.22 -3.29 -8.31
C ARG A 36 8.75 -4.25 -7.24
N ALA A 37 8.08 -4.33 -6.09
CA ALA A 37 8.43 -5.22 -5.01
C ALA A 37 8.33 -6.71 -5.40
N ARG A 38 7.36 -7.07 -6.26
CA ARG A 38 7.18 -8.44 -6.77
C ARG A 38 8.20 -8.87 -7.83
N ARG A 39 8.91 -7.92 -8.44
CA ARG A 39 9.96 -8.19 -9.45
C ARG A 39 11.37 -8.27 -8.86
N ARG A 40 11.51 -8.06 -7.55
CA ARG A 40 12.73 -8.31 -6.77
C ARG A 40 12.50 -9.57 -5.93
#